data_AF-W9J2Q8-F1
#
_entry.id   AF-W9J2Q8-F1
#
_cell.length_a   1.000
_cell.length_b   1.000
_cell.length_c   1.000
_cell.angle_alpha   90.00
_cell.angle_beta   90.00
_cell.angle_gamma   90.00
#
_symmetry.space_group_name_H-M   'P 1'
#
loop_
_entity.id
_entity.type
_entity.pdbx_description
1 polymer ?
#
loop_
_entity_poly.entity_id
_entity_poly.type
_entity_poly.pdbx_seq_one_letter_code
_entity_poly.pdbx_strand_id
1 'polypeptide(L)'
;MEFLEEIADGFRIWPEAPLYHRPDELNLKYETVTFPSEDGVPLEGWFFPCNGSDKIIIMNHPRLFNRAGLPSHIEPWNTLTAPLGNNFDVNFIPDYKILHDAGYNVLTHDFRNYGMSGRGNNVLYSGGCYESYDVIGALRYIRKHKDTKDMTIGLFPQCMGGSATFFAMGTHPEEFKDIRTIVFPQPISANMSSKVTLQTAGIDLDYLKELDDMVYWRTSLHLENTLLFLGLGTSTSRRTCSRFAMILLLTGLMFRMSSMLFLLRTKSFSGSMERLEDGTDTCTFSVTLMRFLSGLSGG
;
A
#
# COMPACT_ATOMS: atom_id res chain seq x y z
N MET A 1 9.61 -18.67 21.70
CA MET A 1 8.27 -18.51 22.27
C MET A 1 7.91 -17.05 22.47
N GLU A 2 8.56 -16.32 23.38
CA GLU A 2 8.25 -14.90 23.65
C GLU A 2 8.21 -14.02 22.39
N PHE A 3 9.22 -14.12 21.51
CA PHE A 3 9.24 -13.36 20.25
C PHE A 3 8.12 -13.73 19.25
N LEU A 4 7.66 -15.00 19.23
CA LEU A 4 6.52 -15.38 18.38
C LEU A 4 5.21 -14.75 18.88
N GLU A 5 5.05 -14.71 20.20
CA GLU A 5 3.92 -14.04 20.84
C GLU A 5 3.93 -12.54 20.53
N GLU A 6 5.09 -11.88 20.56
CA GLU A 6 5.23 -10.46 20.17
C GLU A 6 4.81 -10.21 18.72
N ILE A 7 5.25 -11.05 17.77
CA ILE A 7 4.82 -10.94 16.37
C ILE A 7 3.30 -11.11 16.27
N ALA A 8 2.74 -12.12 16.92
CA ALA A 8 1.32 -12.43 16.88
C ALA A 8 0.48 -11.32 17.52
N ASP A 9 0.91 -10.77 18.66
CA ASP A 9 0.28 -9.64 19.34
C ASP A 9 0.28 -8.38 18.46
N GLY A 10 1.32 -8.21 17.63
CA GLY A 10 1.41 -7.11 16.67
C GLY A 10 0.23 -7.04 15.68
N PHE A 11 -0.52 -8.14 15.47
CA PHE A 11 -1.73 -8.15 14.64
C PHE A 11 -2.96 -7.53 15.33
N ARG A 12 -2.88 -7.23 16.63
CA ARG A 12 -3.94 -6.56 17.39
C ARG A 12 -3.50 -5.30 18.12
N ILE A 13 -2.22 -5.24 18.47
CA ILE A 13 -1.70 -4.20 19.35
C ILE A 13 -0.51 -3.55 18.66
N TRP A 14 -0.62 -2.25 18.41
CA TRP A 14 0.45 -1.40 17.92
C TRP A 14 0.27 0.03 18.42
N PRO A 15 1.35 0.81 18.59
CA PRO A 15 1.23 2.22 18.94
C PRO A 15 0.70 3.02 17.75
N GLU A 16 -0.35 3.80 17.96
CA GLU A 16 -0.96 4.63 16.94
C GLU A 16 -0.10 5.84 16.60
N ALA A 17 0.42 5.90 15.37
CA ALA A 17 1.19 7.03 14.90
C ALA A 17 0.37 8.33 14.95
N PRO A 18 0.85 9.40 15.61
CA PRO A 18 0.19 10.69 15.58
C PRO A 18 0.25 11.27 14.18
N LEU A 19 -0.72 12.12 13.85
CA LEU A 19 -0.72 12.89 12.61
C LEU A 19 0.33 14.02 12.70
N TYR A 20 1.59 13.67 12.46
CA TYR A 20 2.73 14.55 12.72
C TYR A 20 2.93 15.64 11.66
N HIS A 21 2.70 15.29 10.38
CA HIS A 21 2.79 16.24 9.27
C HIS A 21 1.43 16.75 8.81
N ARG A 22 1.44 17.94 8.20
CA ARG A 22 0.26 18.56 7.59
C ARG A 22 0.54 19.11 6.19
N PRO A 23 -0.45 19.10 5.29
CA PRO A 23 -0.34 19.72 3.96
C PRO A 23 0.11 21.18 3.97
N ASP A 24 -0.28 21.93 5.02
CA ASP A 24 0.03 23.34 5.18
C ASP A 24 1.55 23.63 5.22
N GLU A 25 2.36 22.64 5.61
CA GLU A 25 3.84 22.73 5.63
C GLU A 25 4.43 23.05 4.26
N LEU A 26 3.76 22.64 3.18
CA LEU A 26 4.18 22.88 1.80
C LEU A 26 3.20 23.79 1.03
N ASN A 27 2.35 24.54 1.74
CA ASN A 27 1.30 25.40 1.16
C ASN A 27 0.35 24.67 0.19
N LEU A 28 0.18 23.36 0.35
CA LEU A 28 -0.78 22.59 -0.45
C LEU A 28 -2.20 22.93 -0.01
N LYS A 29 -3.05 23.27 -0.98
CA LYS A 29 -4.49 23.40 -0.73
C LYS A 29 -5.09 22.01 -0.67
N TYR A 30 -5.90 21.77 0.37
CA TYR A 30 -6.55 20.50 0.61
C TYR A 30 -7.89 20.72 1.31
N GLU A 31 -8.73 19.70 1.23
CA GLU A 31 -9.98 19.57 1.96
C GLU A 31 -9.85 18.36 2.89
N THR A 32 -10.27 18.52 4.14
CA THR A 32 -10.49 17.36 5.01
C THR A 32 -11.80 16.70 4.59
N VAL A 33 -11.75 15.40 4.34
CA VAL A 33 -12.90 14.62 3.86
C VAL A 33 -13.14 13.42 4.75
N THR A 34 -14.40 13.08 4.95
CA THR A 34 -14.82 11.86 5.64
C THR A 34 -15.77 11.08 4.75
N PHE A 35 -15.53 9.79 4.58
CA PHE A 35 -16.39 8.91 3.79
C PHE A 35 -16.43 7.49 4.36
N PRO A 36 -17.52 6.74 4.18
CA PRO A 36 -17.58 5.38 4.71
C PRO A 36 -16.76 4.40 3.85
N SER A 37 -16.14 3.42 4.51
CA SER A 37 -15.73 2.16 3.89
C SER A 37 -16.95 1.41 3.33
N GLU A 38 -16.73 0.34 2.58
CA GLU A 38 -17.81 -0.51 2.09
C GLU A 38 -18.77 -1.02 3.19
N ASP A 39 -18.21 -1.40 4.34
CA ASP A 39 -18.95 -1.90 5.51
C ASP A 39 -19.33 -0.79 6.52
N GLY A 40 -19.12 0.49 6.17
CA GLY A 40 -19.64 1.64 6.92
C GLY A 40 -18.70 2.22 7.99
N VAL A 41 -17.47 1.75 8.12
CA VAL A 41 -16.45 2.38 8.97
C VAL A 41 -16.14 3.77 8.42
N PRO A 42 -16.22 4.86 9.23
CA PRO A 42 -15.88 6.20 8.75
C PRO A 42 -14.38 6.32 8.52
N LEU A 43 -13.97 6.78 7.34
CA LEU A 43 -12.58 6.98 6.96
C LEU A 43 -12.27 8.46 6.85
N GLU A 44 -11.20 8.88 7.51
CA GLU A 44 -10.73 10.26 7.54
C GLU A 44 -9.61 10.46 6.51
N GLY A 45 -9.69 11.52 5.72
CA GLY A 45 -8.77 11.74 4.60
C GLY A 45 -8.54 13.19 4.24
N TRP A 46 -7.66 13.35 3.24
CA TRP A 46 -7.40 14.61 2.58
C TRP A 46 -7.63 14.49 1.07
N PHE A 47 -8.33 15.47 0.53
CA PHE A 47 -8.47 15.65 -0.90
C PHE A 47 -7.71 16.90 -1.35
N PHE A 48 -6.82 16.74 -2.34
CA PHE A 48 -6.00 17.80 -2.91
C PHE A 48 -6.51 18.11 -4.32
N PRO A 49 -7.35 19.14 -4.49
CA PRO A 49 -7.91 19.48 -5.79
C PRO A 49 -6.85 20.08 -6.72
N CYS A 50 -6.85 19.64 -7.98
CA CYS A 50 -6.02 20.18 -9.06
C CYS A 50 -6.92 20.77 -10.15
N ASN A 51 -7.12 22.10 -10.10
CA ASN A 51 -8.05 22.80 -10.98
C ASN A 51 -7.70 22.60 -12.46
N GLY A 52 -8.70 22.23 -13.27
CA GLY A 52 -8.53 21.97 -14.70
C GLY A 52 -7.97 20.59 -15.04
N SER A 53 -7.71 19.74 -14.05
CA SER A 53 -7.34 18.34 -14.26
C SER A 53 -8.56 17.41 -14.23
N ASP A 54 -8.56 16.42 -15.12
CA ASP A 54 -9.53 15.33 -15.19
C ASP A 54 -8.97 14.01 -14.62
N LYS A 55 -7.86 14.06 -13.87
CA LYS A 55 -7.13 12.88 -13.37
C LYS A 55 -7.06 12.90 -11.86
N ILE A 56 -7.26 11.73 -11.24
CA ILE A 56 -7.15 11.54 -9.80
C ILE A 56 -6.29 10.33 -9.47
N ILE A 57 -5.43 10.49 -8.46
CA ILE A 57 -4.67 9.40 -7.84
C ILE A 57 -5.20 9.18 -6.42
N ILE A 58 -5.58 7.93 -6.11
CA ILE A 58 -5.81 7.51 -4.73
C ILE A 58 -4.50 6.93 -4.19
N MET A 59 -3.96 7.53 -3.14
CA MET A 59 -2.72 7.10 -2.48
C MET A 59 -3.02 6.61 -1.06
N ASN A 60 -2.74 5.33 -0.82
CA ASN A 60 -2.92 4.67 0.47
C ASN A 60 -1.60 4.57 1.23
N HIS A 61 -1.68 4.43 2.56
CA HIS A 61 -0.50 4.31 3.41
C HIS A 61 -0.17 2.84 3.78
N PRO A 62 1.10 2.53 4.14
CA PRO A 62 1.50 1.23 4.68
C PRO A 62 0.91 0.90 6.06
N ARG A 63 1.09 -0.35 6.52
CA ARG A 63 0.81 -0.74 7.92
C ARG A 63 1.66 0.10 8.88
N LEU A 64 1.09 0.49 10.03
CA LEU A 64 1.65 1.37 11.08
C LEU A 64 1.62 2.87 10.77
N PHE A 65 1.43 3.25 9.51
CA PHE A 65 1.41 4.65 9.08
C PHE A 65 0.01 5.23 9.24
N ASN A 66 -0.08 6.54 9.04
CA ASN A 66 -1.31 7.25 8.73
C ASN A 66 -1.13 8.06 7.42
N ARG A 67 -2.12 8.85 7.02
CA ARG A 67 -2.13 9.68 5.81
C ARG A 67 -1.09 10.80 5.80
N ALA A 68 -0.43 11.10 6.92
CA ALA A 68 0.69 12.04 6.94
C ALA A 68 2.04 11.32 6.77
N GLY A 69 2.09 10.03 7.11
CA GLY A 69 3.31 9.23 7.11
C GLY A 69 3.51 8.46 8.40
N LEU A 70 4.77 8.31 8.82
CA LEU A 70 5.16 7.64 10.06
C LEU A 70 6.29 8.45 10.72
N PRO A 71 6.07 9.02 11.93
CA PRO A 71 7.06 9.83 12.62
C PRO A 71 8.10 8.98 13.35
N SER A 72 8.85 8.16 12.62
CA SER A 72 9.84 7.23 13.21
C SER A 72 11.14 7.90 13.66
N HIS A 73 11.24 9.24 13.64
CA HIS A 73 12.29 9.97 14.35
C HIS A 73 12.00 10.13 15.86
N ILE A 74 10.80 9.75 16.33
CA ILE A 74 10.41 9.80 17.74
C ILE A 74 9.99 8.41 18.26
N GLU A 75 10.08 8.22 19.57
CA GLU A 75 9.65 6.98 20.22
C GLU A 75 8.12 6.92 20.41
N PRO A 76 7.52 5.72 20.40
CA PRO A 76 8.15 4.41 20.25
C PRO A 76 8.41 3.97 18.80
N TRP A 77 8.03 4.78 17.80
CA TRP A 77 8.09 4.37 16.38
C TRP A 77 9.51 4.20 15.85
N ASN A 78 10.47 4.97 16.37
CA ASN A 78 11.88 4.80 16.03
C ASN A 78 12.35 3.38 16.33
N THR A 79 12.24 2.95 17.60
CA THR A 79 12.66 1.61 18.01
C THR A 79 11.80 0.53 17.38
N LEU A 80 10.47 0.71 17.34
CA LEU A 80 9.53 -0.28 16.78
C LEU A 80 9.83 -0.60 15.31
N THR A 81 10.21 0.40 14.52
CA THR A 81 10.33 0.25 13.07
C THR A 81 11.77 0.21 12.57
N ALA A 82 12.76 0.34 13.46
CA ALA A 82 14.16 0.15 13.15
C ALA A 82 14.49 -1.22 12.56
N PRO A 83 13.94 -2.35 13.05
CA PRO A 83 14.17 -3.66 12.43
C PRO A 83 13.60 -3.75 11.00
N LEU A 84 12.61 -2.91 10.67
CA LEU A 84 12.01 -2.81 9.34
C LEU A 84 12.73 -1.80 8.43
N GLY A 85 13.81 -1.18 8.91
CA GLY A 85 14.57 -0.17 8.17
C GLY A 85 13.88 1.20 8.06
N ASN A 86 12.85 1.45 8.88
CA ASN A 86 12.03 2.67 8.85
C ASN A 86 12.30 3.58 10.07
N ASN A 87 13.52 3.59 10.63
CA ASN A 87 13.90 4.41 11.79
C ASN A 87 14.16 5.90 11.47
N PHE A 88 13.46 6.45 10.49
CA PHE A 88 13.56 7.86 10.10
C PHE A 88 12.17 8.40 9.80
N ASP A 89 12.02 9.72 9.93
CA ASP A 89 10.76 10.39 9.65
C ASP A 89 10.32 10.17 8.19
N VAL A 90 9.18 9.51 8.01
CA VAL A 90 8.57 9.32 6.70
C VAL A 90 7.42 10.28 6.57
N ASN A 91 7.59 11.29 5.70
CA ASN A 91 6.61 12.33 5.45
C ASN A 91 6.02 12.17 4.04
N PHE A 92 4.69 11.98 3.94
CA PHE A 92 3.99 11.86 2.65
C PHE A 92 3.55 13.20 2.04
N ILE A 93 3.64 14.32 2.76
CA ILE A 93 3.25 15.64 2.24
C ILE A 93 4.05 16.02 0.97
N PRO A 94 5.38 15.80 0.89
CA PRO A 94 6.11 15.97 -0.36
C PRO A 94 5.64 15.06 -1.50
N ASP A 95 5.22 13.82 -1.22
CA ASP A 95 4.75 12.90 -2.25
C ASP A 95 3.41 13.36 -2.84
N TYR A 96 2.49 13.82 -1.99
CA TYR A 96 1.24 14.46 -2.44
C TYR A 96 1.53 15.69 -3.28
N LYS A 97 2.53 16.49 -2.90
CA LYS A 97 2.94 17.65 -3.69
C LYS A 97 3.44 17.26 -5.06
N ILE A 98 4.27 16.23 -5.17
CA ILE A 98 4.80 15.78 -6.46
C ILE A 98 3.67 15.33 -7.39
N LEU A 99 2.69 14.58 -6.86
CA LEU A 99 1.51 14.18 -7.63
C LEU A 99 0.66 15.40 -8.04
N HIS A 100 0.44 16.33 -7.12
CA HIS A 100 -0.33 17.55 -7.37
C HIS A 100 0.32 18.45 -8.43
N ASP A 101 1.62 18.72 -8.28
CA ASP A 101 2.42 19.51 -9.22
C ASP A 101 2.51 18.84 -10.62
N ALA A 102 2.36 17.51 -10.68
CA ALA A 102 2.26 16.75 -11.93
C ALA A 102 0.86 16.81 -12.58
N GLY A 103 -0.09 17.54 -11.98
CA GLY A 103 -1.42 17.76 -12.53
C GLY A 103 -2.46 16.73 -12.10
N TYR A 104 -2.26 16.01 -10.99
CA TYR A 104 -3.25 15.08 -10.47
C TYR A 104 -4.04 15.70 -9.31
N ASN A 105 -5.34 15.45 -9.28
CA ASN A 105 -6.08 15.47 -8.02
C ASN A 105 -5.58 14.30 -7.16
N VAL A 106 -5.49 14.48 -5.84
CA VAL A 106 -5.00 13.41 -4.96
C VAL A 106 -6.01 13.16 -3.86
N LEU A 107 -6.41 11.91 -3.67
CA LEU A 107 -7.15 11.45 -2.49
C LEU A 107 -6.25 10.56 -1.64
N THR A 108 -6.19 10.83 -0.35
CA THR A 108 -5.57 9.93 0.63
C THR A 108 -6.46 9.82 1.86
N HIS A 109 -6.34 8.72 2.59
CA HIS A 109 -7.10 8.46 3.80
C HIS A 109 -6.32 7.58 4.76
N ASP A 110 -6.67 7.67 6.04
CA ASP A 110 -6.28 6.66 7.01
C ASP A 110 -7.12 5.40 6.77
N PHE A 111 -6.49 4.24 6.70
CA PHE A 111 -7.20 2.97 6.77
C PHE A 111 -7.93 2.85 8.11
N ARG A 112 -8.98 2.01 8.16
CA ARG A 112 -9.65 1.63 9.41
C ARG A 112 -8.61 1.26 10.46
N ASN A 113 -8.88 1.59 11.73
CA ASN A 113 -7.98 1.31 12.86
C ASN A 113 -6.63 2.08 12.86
N TYR A 114 -6.36 2.94 11.86
CA TYR A 114 -5.18 3.80 11.82
C TYR A 114 -5.57 5.28 11.88
N GLY A 115 -4.64 6.09 12.41
CA GLY A 115 -4.79 7.53 12.52
C GLY A 115 -6.15 7.95 13.10
N MET A 116 -6.86 8.79 12.36
CA MET A 116 -8.15 9.35 12.76
C MET A 116 -9.36 8.58 12.22
N SER A 117 -9.16 7.53 11.42
CA SER A 117 -10.26 6.71 10.91
C SER A 117 -10.92 5.88 12.01
N GLY A 118 -12.18 5.52 11.75
CA GLY A 118 -13.01 4.72 12.64
C GLY A 118 -12.41 3.35 12.96
N ARG A 119 -12.90 2.78 14.06
CA ARG A 119 -12.51 1.47 14.53
C ARG A 119 -13.47 0.41 14.01
N GLY A 120 -12.94 -0.71 13.53
CA GLY A 120 -13.70 -1.81 12.93
C GLY A 120 -13.05 -3.15 13.18
N ASN A 121 -13.83 -4.23 13.03
CA ASN A 121 -13.38 -5.62 13.09
C ASN A 121 -12.52 -5.94 14.33
N ASN A 122 -12.91 -5.45 15.51
CA ASN A 122 -12.20 -5.63 16.78
C ASN A 122 -10.76 -5.08 16.82
N VAL A 123 -10.45 -4.07 16.01
CA VAL A 123 -9.13 -3.40 15.98
C VAL A 123 -8.00 -4.41 15.75
N LEU A 124 -7.94 -4.93 14.54
CA LEU A 124 -6.89 -5.85 14.11
C LEU A 124 -6.32 -5.44 12.75
N TYR A 125 -5.09 -5.86 12.51
CA TYR A 125 -4.47 -5.84 11.19
C TYR A 125 -4.79 -7.14 10.47
N SER A 126 -5.51 -7.06 9.34
CA SER A 126 -6.00 -8.24 8.63
C SER A 126 -5.16 -8.60 7.39
N GLY A 127 -3.99 -7.97 7.25
CA GLY A 127 -3.12 -8.20 6.10
C GLY A 127 -3.67 -7.72 4.75
N GLY A 128 -4.65 -6.82 4.76
CA GLY A 128 -5.32 -6.30 3.57
C GLY A 128 -6.76 -6.78 3.41
N CYS A 129 -7.22 -7.80 4.14
CA CYS A 129 -8.54 -8.39 3.94
C CYS A 129 -9.67 -7.39 4.26
N TYR A 130 -9.75 -6.88 5.48
CA TYR A 130 -10.70 -5.86 5.89
C TYR A 130 -10.31 -4.47 5.40
N GLU A 131 -9.01 -4.18 5.27
CA GLU A 131 -8.57 -2.90 4.68
C GLU A 131 -9.00 -2.78 3.20
N SER A 132 -9.34 -3.88 2.51
CA SER A 132 -9.88 -3.86 1.15
C SER A 132 -11.23 -3.12 1.04
N TYR A 133 -12.07 -3.19 2.08
CA TYR A 133 -13.33 -2.45 2.14
C TYR A 133 -13.11 -0.93 2.16
N ASP A 134 -11.95 -0.47 2.65
CA ASP A 134 -11.58 0.94 2.65
C ASP A 134 -11.17 1.39 1.25
N VAL A 135 -10.49 0.53 0.49
CA VAL A 135 -10.19 0.75 -0.93
C VAL A 135 -11.49 0.91 -1.73
N ILE A 136 -12.46 0.03 -1.50
CA ILE A 136 -13.79 0.12 -2.14
C ILE A 136 -14.53 1.40 -1.71
N GLY A 137 -14.47 1.76 -0.42
CA GLY A 137 -15.04 3.01 0.09
C GLY A 137 -14.46 4.25 -0.61
N ALA A 138 -13.14 4.31 -0.76
CA ALA A 138 -12.46 5.42 -1.44
C ALA A 138 -12.83 5.52 -2.92
N LEU A 139 -12.88 4.39 -3.64
CA LEU A 139 -13.33 4.35 -5.04
C LEU A 139 -14.78 4.83 -5.19
N ARG A 140 -15.69 4.34 -4.35
CA ARG A 140 -17.09 4.74 -4.37
C ARG A 140 -17.28 6.20 -3.99
N TYR A 141 -16.48 6.73 -3.07
CA TYR A 141 -16.49 8.14 -2.70
C TYR A 141 -16.19 9.03 -3.91
N ILE A 142 -15.09 8.80 -4.62
CA ILE A 142 -14.72 9.63 -5.77
C ILE A 142 -15.67 9.48 -6.95
N ARG A 143 -16.28 8.30 -7.14
CA ARG A 143 -17.28 8.05 -8.18
C ARG A 143 -18.64 8.71 -7.90
N LYS A 144 -18.96 9.00 -6.64
CA LYS A 144 -20.21 9.68 -6.25
C LYS A 144 -20.05 11.18 -6.09
N HIS A 145 -18.82 11.65 -5.84
CA HIS A 145 -18.56 13.07 -5.62
C HIS A 145 -18.67 13.86 -6.93
N LYS A 146 -19.43 14.96 -6.91
CA LYS A 146 -19.80 15.73 -8.11
C LYS A 146 -18.60 16.20 -8.95
N ASP A 147 -17.48 16.51 -8.30
CA ASP A 147 -16.30 17.10 -8.92
C ASP A 147 -15.31 16.03 -9.43
N THR A 148 -15.42 14.77 -8.96
CA THR A 148 -14.45 13.71 -9.28
C THR A 148 -15.05 12.51 -10.01
N LYS A 149 -16.39 12.41 -10.09
CA LYS A 149 -17.11 11.24 -10.63
C LYS A 149 -16.73 10.82 -12.06
N ASP A 150 -16.31 11.77 -12.88
CA ASP A 150 -15.96 11.57 -14.29
C ASP A 150 -14.43 11.56 -14.54
N MET A 151 -13.62 11.63 -13.48
CA MET A 151 -12.16 11.68 -13.60
C MET A 151 -11.57 10.32 -13.97
N THR A 152 -10.46 10.35 -14.70
CA THR A 152 -9.61 9.17 -14.91
C THR A 152 -8.90 8.81 -13.61
N ILE A 153 -9.09 7.57 -13.15
CA ILE A 153 -8.62 7.10 -11.84
C ILE A 153 -7.32 6.31 -11.99
N GLY A 154 -6.31 6.64 -11.19
CA GLY A 154 -5.14 5.81 -10.93
C GLY A 154 -4.99 5.51 -9.44
N LEU A 155 -4.32 4.40 -9.11
CA LEU A 155 -4.08 3.99 -7.73
C LEU A 155 -2.57 3.92 -7.44
N PHE A 156 -2.18 4.40 -6.27
CA PHE A 156 -0.81 4.29 -5.74
C PHE A 156 -0.83 3.60 -4.36
N PRO A 157 -1.16 2.30 -4.31
CA PRO A 157 -1.31 1.56 -3.05
C PRO A 157 0.03 1.01 -2.53
N GLN A 158 0.46 1.47 -1.34
CA GLN A 158 1.75 1.10 -0.75
C GLN A 158 1.62 -0.07 0.24
N CYS A 159 2.51 -1.07 0.16
CA CYS A 159 2.62 -2.15 1.16
C CYS A 159 1.25 -2.81 1.47
N MET A 160 0.73 -2.63 2.70
CA MET A 160 -0.61 -3.09 3.10
C MET A 160 -1.71 -2.60 2.16
N GLY A 161 -1.63 -1.35 1.69
CA GLY A 161 -2.58 -0.82 0.71
C GLY A 161 -2.54 -1.61 -0.60
N GLY A 162 -1.37 -2.14 -0.98
CA GLY A 162 -1.22 -3.01 -2.16
C GLY A 162 -1.98 -4.31 -1.98
N SER A 163 -1.77 -4.99 -0.85
CA SER A 163 -2.49 -6.21 -0.49
C SER A 163 -4.00 -5.97 -0.39
N ALA A 164 -4.42 -4.87 0.25
CA ALA A 164 -5.82 -4.46 0.32
C ALA A 164 -6.43 -4.23 -1.07
N THR A 165 -5.68 -3.63 -1.99
CA THR A 165 -6.11 -3.43 -3.37
C THR A 165 -6.28 -4.76 -4.10
N PHE A 166 -5.38 -5.74 -3.89
CA PHE A 166 -5.57 -7.08 -4.47
C PHE A 166 -6.81 -7.80 -3.93
N PHE A 167 -7.07 -7.73 -2.62
CA PHE A 167 -8.30 -8.28 -2.03
C PHE A 167 -9.55 -7.60 -2.61
N ALA A 168 -9.52 -6.28 -2.74
CA ALA A 168 -10.62 -5.52 -3.33
C ALA A 168 -10.84 -5.91 -4.79
N MET A 169 -9.78 -6.09 -5.58
CA MET A 169 -9.87 -6.55 -6.97
C MET A 169 -10.43 -7.97 -7.10
N GLY A 170 -10.08 -8.86 -6.16
CA GLY A 170 -10.56 -10.23 -6.17
C GLY A 170 -12.02 -10.37 -5.73
N THR A 171 -12.49 -9.52 -4.82
CA THR A 171 -13.87 -9.54 -4.30
C THR A 171 -14.84 -8.67 -5.09
N HIS A 172 -14.36 -7.56 -5.66
CA HIS A 172 -15.14 -6.56 -6.40
C HIS A 172 -14.48 -6.17 -7.73
N PRO A 173 -14.22 -7.12 -8.64
CA PRO A 173 -13.51 -6.82 -9.91
C PRO A 173 -14.21 -5.77 -10.78
N GLU A 174 -15.52 -5.61 -10.64
CA GLU A 174 -16.32 -4.58 -11.32
C GLU A 174 -15.93 -3.15 -10.92
N GLU A 175 -15.50 -2.93 -9.67
CA GLU A 175 -15.06 -1.63 -9.17
C GLU A 175 -13.70 -1.21 -9.74
N PHE A 176 -13.02 -2.08 -10.51
CA PHE A 176 -11.70 -1.81 -11.08
C PHE A 176 -11.69 -1.68 -12.61
N LYS A 177 -12.85 -1.78 -13.28
CA LYS A 177 -12.94 -1.85 -14.76
C LYS A 177 -12.43 -0.60 -15.50
N ASP A 178 -12.55 0.56 -14.88
CA ASP A 178 -12.23 1.91 -15.38
C ASP A 178 -10.95 2.48 -14.75
N ILE A 179 -10.25 1.71 -13.91
CA ILE A 179 -8.97 2.12 -13.33
C ILE A 179 -7.90 2.09 -14.42
N ARG A 180 -7.29 3.25 -14.69
CA ARG A 180 -6.34 3.44 -15.78
C ARG A 180 -4.98 2.79 -15.49
N THR A 181 -4.53 2.90 -14.25
CA THR A 181 -3.23 2.38 -13.82
C THR A 181 -3.20 2.13 -12.32
N ILE A 182 -2.40 1.16 -11.92
CA ILE A 182 -2.09 0.88 -10.53
C ILE A 182 -0.58 0.71 -10.43
N VAL A 183 0.06 1.48 -9.55
CA VAL A 183 1.50 1.36 -9.26
C VAL A 183 1.63 0.79 -7.87
N PHE A 184 2.24 -0.39 -7.76
CA PHE A 184 2.39 -1.10 -6.49
C PHE A 184 3.83 -0.98 -5.98
N PRO A 185 4.16 0.02 -5.15
CA PRO A 185 5.41 0.04 -4.41
C PRO A 185 5.33 -0.99 -3.27
N GLN A 186 6.08 -2.08 -3.43
CA GLN A 186 6.31 -3.12 -2.42
C GLN A 186 5.03 -3.74 -1.83
N PRO A 187 4.11 -4.31 -2.64
CA PRO A 187 2.98 -5.06 -2.08
C PRO A 187 3.52 -6.32 -1.37
N ILE A 188 3.02 -6.58 -0.16
CA ILE A 188 3.51 -7.68 0.68
C ILE A 188 2.38 -8.32 1.48
N SER A 189 2.29 -9.66 1.45
CA SER A 189 1.33 -10.40 2.28
C SER A 189 1.77 -10.49 3.74
N ALA A 190 0.83 -10.69 4.66
CA ALA A 190 1.18 -10.92 6.06
C ALA A 190 1.97 -12.23 6.24
N ASN A 191 1.68 -13.26 5.44
CA ASN A 191 2.44 -14.52 5.44
C ASN A 191 3.90 -14.29 5.03
N MET A 192 4.15 -13.63 3.90
CA MET A 192 5.52 -13.39 3.43
C MET A 192 6.30 -12.47 4.38
N SER A 193 5.66 -11.42 4.89
CA SER A 193 6.31 -10.57 5.91
C SER A 193 6.64 -11.35 7.18
N SER A 194 5.75 -12.22 7.66
CA SER A 194 6.02 -13.07 8.83
C SER A 194 7.21 -14.01 8.61
N LYS A 195 7.28 -14.67 7.44
CA LYS A 195 8.43 -15.51 7.06
C LYS A 195 9.75 -14.73 7.09
N VAL A 196 9.78 -13.55 6.47
CA VAL A 196 10.97 -12.69 6.43
C VAL A 196 11.37 -12.23 7.84
N THR A 197 10.39 -11.89 8.69
CA THR A 197 10.65 -11.53 10.09
C THR A 197 11.29 -12.68 10.85
N LEU A 198 10.77 -13.92 10.74
CA LEU A 198 11.36 -15.10 11.39
C LEU A 198 12.79 -15.34 10.92
N GLN A 199 13.02 -15.34 9.60
CA GLN A 199 14.36 -15.55 9.04
C GLN A 199 15.35 -14.48 9.48
N THR A 200 14.93 -13.20 9.50
CA THR A 200 15.77 -12.09 9.94
C THR A 200 16.12 -12.18 11.43
N ALA A 201 15.22 -12.74 12.23
CA ALA A 201 15.44 -13.03 13.65
C ALA A 201 16.25 -14.32 13.89
N GLY A 202 16.63 -15.06 12.83
CA GLY A 202 17.34 -16.34 12.94
C GLY A 202 16.46 -17.48 13.45
N ILE A 203 15.13 -17.37 13.31
CA ILE A 203 14.16 -18.39 13.72
C ILE A 203 13.79 -19.25 12.53
N ASP A 204 13.75 -20.56 12.75
CA ASP A 204 13.40 -21.55 11.73
C ASP A 204 11.96 -21.34 11.22
N LEU A 205 11.75 -21.54 9.93
CA LEU A 205 10.42 -21.45 9.31
C LEU A 205 9.48 -22.59 9.75
N ASP A 206 10.00 -23.66 10.38
CA ASP A 206 9.17 -24.68 11.02
C ASP A 206 8.25 -24.09 12.11
N TYR A 207 8.63 -22.95 12.71
CA TYR A 207 7.80 -22.20 13.66
C TYR A 207 6.69 -21.36 13.00
N LEU A 208 6.64 -21.29 11.66
CA LEU A 208 5.62 -20.49 10.97
C LEU A 208 4.20 -21.01 11.27
N LYS A 209 4.02 -22.34 11.36
CA LYS A 209 2.70 -22.89 11.70
C LYS A 209 2.28 -22.48 13.11
N GLU A 210 3.19 -22.54 14.07
CA GLU A 210 2.91 -22.14 15.45
C GLU A 210 2.57 -20.64 15.53
N LEU A 211 3.33 -19.80 14.82
CA LEU A 211 3.02 -18.38 14.69
C LEU A 211 1.65 -18.15 14.04
N ASP A 212 1.32 -18.90 12.99
CA ASP A 212 0.03 -18.82 12.31
C ASP A 212 -1.14 -19.21 13.23
N ASP A 213 -1.00 -20.29 14.00
CA ASP A 213 -1.97 -20.69 15.03
C ASP A 213 -2.13 -19.56 16.06
N MET A 214 -1.03 -18.97 16.54
CA MET A 214 -1.05 -17.82 17.47
C MET A 214 -1.75 -16.58 16.90
N VAL A 215 -1.53 -16.26 15.63
CA VAL A 215 -2.21 -15.17 14.91
C VAL A 215 -3.69 -15.49 14.76
N TYR A 216 -4.04 -16.73 14.41
CA TYR A 216 -5.42 -17.18 14.29
C TYR A 216 -6.17 -17.08 15.62
N TRP A 217 -5.58 -17.48 16.74
CA TRP A 217 -6.22 -17.36 18.05
C TRP A 217 -6.51 -15.91 18.44
N ARG A 218 -5.66 -14.97 18.00
CA ARG A 218 -5.85 -13.54 18.25
C ARG A 218 -6.87 -12.94 17.31
N THR A 219 -6.80 -13.25 16.02
CA THR A 219 -7.48 -12.48 14.97
C THR A 219 -8.64 -13.22 14.31
N SER A 220 -8.73 -14.54 14.52
CA SER A 220 -9.55 -15.48 13.75
C SER A 220 -9.21 -15.54 12.27
N LEU A 221 -8.00 -15.10 11.89
CA LEU A 221 -7.48 -15.13 10.52
C LEU A 221 -6.16 -15.90 10.49
N HIS A 222 -6.02 -16.80 9.53
CA HIS A 222 -4.73 -17.37 9.17
C HIS A 222 -3.95 -16.42 8.26
N LEU A 223 -2.63 -16.44 8.37
CA LEU A 223 -1.69 -15.68 7.55
C LEU A 223 -1.87 -15.99 6.06
N GLU A 224 -2.19 -17.22 5.68
CA GLU A 224 -2.49 -17.57 4.28
C GLU A 224 -3.75 -16.87 3.74
N ASN A 225 -4.73 -16.59 4.60
CA ASN A 225 -5.96 -15.88 4.25
C ASN A 225 -5.75 -14.37 4.11
N THR A 226 -4.51 -13.89 4.28
CA THR A 226 -4.10 -12.49 4.12
C THR A 226 -3.43 -12.20 2.76
N LEU A 227 -3.54 -13.13 1.80
CA LEU A 227 -3.27 -12.84 0.38
C LEU A 227 -4.25 -13.60 -0.52
N LEU A 228 -5.24 -12.91 -1.08
CA LEU A 228 -6.10 -13.49 -2.10
C LEU A 228 -5.41 -13.49 -3.48
N PHE A 229 -4.30 -14.23 -3.62
CA PHE A 229 -3.79 -14.59 -4.94
C PHE A 229 -4.32 -15.96 -5.41
N LEU A 230 -4.78 -16.80 -4.48
CA LEU A 230 -5.14 -18.21 -4.75
C LEU A 230 -6.60 -18.41 -5.22
N GLY A 231 -7.40 -17.34 -5.27
CA GLY A 231 -8.81 -17.37 -5.69
C GLY A 231 -9.08 -16.91 -7.12
N LEU A 232 -8.07 -16.39 -7.83
CA LEU A 232 -8.15 -16.25 -9.28
C LEU A 232 -7.95 -17.63 -9.87
N GLY A 233 -9.05 -18.40 -9.89
CA GLY A 233 -9.11 -19.64 -10.65
C GLY A 233 -8.54 -19.41 -12.05
N THR A 234 -8.10 -20.49 -12.68
CA THR A 234 -7.61 -20.60 -14.07
C THR A 234 -8.55 -20.01 -15.14
N SER A 235 -9.61 -19.30 -14.75
CA SER A 235 -10.57 -18.57 -15.56
C SER A 235 -10.39 -17.04 -15.59
N THR A 236 -9.38 -16.43 -14.94
CA THR A 236 -8.96 -15.08 -15.36
C THR A 236 -8.45 -15.17 -16.79
N SER A 237 -9.35 -14.93 -17.74
CA SER A 237 -9.01 -14.90 -19.15
C SER A 237 -7.79 -13.98 -19.32
N ARG A 238 -6.85 -14.39 -20.19
CA ARG A 238 -5.65 -13.61 -20.58
C ARG A 238 -5.93 -12.12 -20.87
N ARG A 239 -7.19 -11.72 -21.06
CA ARG A 239 -7.63 -10.34 -21.28
C ARG A 239 -7.62 -9.43 -20.04
N THR A 240 -7.77 -9.94 -18.81
CA THR A 240 -7.88 -9.07 -17.61
C THR A 240 -6.52 -8.50 -17.20
N CYS A 241 -5.45 -9.31 -17.20
CA CYS A 241 -4.07 -8.82 -17.00
C CYS A 241 -3.59 -7.89 -18.13
N SER A 242 -4.08 -8.07 -19.35
CA SER A 242 -3.62 -7.28 -20.52
C SER A 242 -4.04 -5.79 -20.48
N ARG A 243 -4.99 -5.41 -19.61
CA ARG A 243 -5.48 -4.01 -19.50
C ARG A 243 -4.76 -3.19 -18.44
N PHE A 244 -4.10 -3.82 -17.47
CA PHE A 244 -3.41 -3.13 -16.39
C PHE A 244 -1.91 -3.07 -16.68
N ALA A 245 -1.37 -1.85 -16.82
CA ALA A 245 0.06 -1.64 -16.67
C ALA A 245 0.39 -1.79 -15.19
N MET A 246 0.60 -3.04 -14.76
CA MET A 246 1.00 -3.39 -13.41
C MET A 246 2.51 -3.20 -13.30
N ILE A 247 2.93 -2.11 -12.67
CA ILE A 247 4.35 -1.86 -12.38
C ILE A 247 4.60 -2.33 -10.96
N LEU A 248 5.16 -3.53 -10.84
CA LEU A 248 5.59 -4.09 -9.56
C LEU A 248 7.02 -3.62 -9.29
N LEU A 249 7.20 -2.77 -8.29
CA LEU A 249 8.54 -2.36 -7.85
C LEU A 249 8.99 -3.24 -6.69
N LEU A 250 9.54 -4.41 -7.02
CA LEU A 250 10.29 -5.25 -6.08
C LEU A 250 11.74 -4.75 -6.09
N THR A 251 12.11 -3.93 -5.11
CA THR A 251 13.53 -3.60 -4.91
C THR A 251 14.00 -4.23 -3.61
N GLY A 252 14.90 -5.21 -3.74
CA GLY A 252 15.59 -5.89 -2.64
C GLY A 252 16.76 -5.09 -2.05
N LEU A 253 16.79 -3.77 -2.27
CA LEU A 253 17.70 -2.85 -1.63
C LEU A 253 16.87 -1.65 -1.15
N MET A 254 16.93 -1.37 0.15
CA MET A 254 16.39 -0.18 0.79
C MET A 254 16.79 1.09 0.03
N PHE A 255 15.93 1.58 -0.85
CA PHE A 255 16.09 2.88 -1.50
C PHE A 255 14.99 3.82 -0.99
N ARG A 256 15.41 4.99 -0.53
CA ARG A 256 14.59 6.09 0.02
C ARG A 256 13.25 6.25 -0.71
N MET A 257 12.14 6.18 0.03
CA MET A 257 10.78 6.38 -0.51
C MET A 257 10.62 7.71 -1.26
N SER A 258 11.26 8.78 -0.78
CA SER A 258 11.30 10.10 -1.45
C SER A 258 12.05 10.10 -2.80
N SER A 259 12.79 9.04 -3.14
CA SER A 259 13.47 8.86 -4.44
C SER A 259 12.65 8.01 -5.42
N MET A 260 11.54 7.40 -4.98
CA MET A 260 10.78 6.42 -5.75
C MET A 260 9.93 7.09 -6.85
N LEU A 261 9.38 8.28 -6.60
CA LEU A 261 8.74 9.09 -7.63
C LEU A 261 9.73 9.64 -8.68
N PHE A 262 10.99 9.85 -8.30
CA PHE A 262 12.04 10.29 -9.24
C PHE A 262 12.38 9.20 -10.28
N LEU A 263 12.29 7.92 -9.90
CA LEU A 263 12.55 6.77 -10.77
C LEU A 263 11.52 6.62 -11.91
N LEU A 264 10.28 7.09 -11.72
CA LEU A 264 9.23 7.04 -12.74
C LEU A 264 9.54 7.90 -13.97
N ARG A 265 10.49 8.84 -13.89
CA ARG A 265 10.91 9.69 -15.02
C ARG A 265 11.90 9.03 -15.98
N THR A 266 12.52 7.89 -15.67
CA THR A 266 13.78 7.49 -16.34
C THR A 266 13.93 6.04 -16.83
N LYS A 267 12.91 5.17 -16.72
CA LYS A 267 13.10 3.72 -17.01
C LYS A 267 12.08 3.10 -17.97
N SER A 268 12.57 2.23 -18.85
CA SER A 268 11.77 1.27 -19.63
C SER A 268 11.63 -0.04 -18.88
N PHE A 269 10.42 -0.60 -18.81
CA PHE A 269 10.13 -1.85 -18.11
C PHE A 269 9.85 -2.99 -19.12
N SER A 270 10.38 -4.18 -18.85
CA SER A 270 10.04 -5.42 -19.55
C SER A 270 9.80 -6.54 -18.54
N GLY A 271 8.67 -7.25 -18.68
CA GLY A 271 8.31 -8.40 -17.83
C GLY A 271 8.31 -9.71 -18.62
N SER A 272 8.66 -10.80 -17.95
CA SER A 272 8.52 -12.17 -18.45
C SER A 272 7.75 -13.02 -17.43
N MET A 273 6.92 -13.94 -17.94
CA MET A 273 6.13 -14.86 -17.12
C MET A 273 6.81 -16.22 -17.15
N GLU A 274 7.18 -16.75 -15.98
CA GLU A 274 7.74 -18.10 -15.84
C GLU A 274 6.83 -18.95 -14.95
N ARG A 275 6.57 -20.16 -15.42
CA ARG A 275 5.79 -21.16 -14.70
C ARG A 275 6.74 -21.99 -13.85
N LEU A 276 6.57 -21.95 -12.53
CA LEU A 276 7.36 -22.75 -11.60
C LEU A 276 6.93 -24.21 -11.63
N GLU A 277 7.83 -25.09 -11.18
CA GLU A 277 7.64 -26.55 -11.17
C GLU A 277 6.47 -27.01 -10.29
N ASP A 278 6.08 -26.20 -9.30
CA ASP A 278 4.92 -26.43 -8.43
C ASP A 278 3.58 -26.01 -9.06
N GLY A 279 3.60 -25.55 -10.32
CA GLY A 279 2.42 -25.13 -11.07
C GLY A 279 1.98 -23.70 -10.80
N THR A 280 2.71 -22.94 -9.98
CA THR A 280 2.48 -21.51 -9.77
C THR A 280 3.10 -20.66 -10.88
N ASP A 281 2.38 -19.61 -11.30
CA ASP A 281 2.93 -18.64 -12.26
C ASP A 281 3.62 -17.51 -11.49
N THR A 282 4.88 -17.24 -11.80
CA THR A 282 5.63 -16.10 -11.26
C THR A 282 5.83 -15.03 -12.34
N CYS A 283 5.65 -13.77 -11.94
CA CYS A 283 5.86 -12.63 -12.82
C CYS A 283 7.14 -11.90 -12.39
N THR A 284 8.19 -12.01 -13.21
CA THR A 284 9.50 -11.40 -12.95
C THR A 284 9.59 -10.13 -13.79
N PHE A 285 9.71 -8.98 -13.12
CA PHE A 285 9.94 -7.70 -13.79
C PHE A 285 11.43 -7.33 -13.72
N SER A 286 12.07 -7.22 -14.88
CA SER A 286 13.44 -6.71 -14.97
C SER A 286 13.42 -5.19 -15.17
N VAL A 287 14.17 -4.49 -14.33
CA VAL A 287 14.31 -3.03 -14.37
C VAL A 287 15.65 -2.70 -15.04
N THR A 288 15.66 -2.45 -16.34
CA THR A 288 16.87 -1.98 -17.04
C THR A 288 17.11 -0.50 -16.72
N LEU A 289 18.21 -0.21 -16.02
CA LEU A 289 18.66 1.16 -15.77
C LEU A 289 19.29 1.73 -17.05
N MET A 290 18.59 2.62 -17.77
CA MET A 290 19.25 3.44 -18.79
C MET A 290 20.18 4.45 -18.11
N ARG A 291 21.50 4.28 -18.27
CA ARG A 291 22.48 5.31 -17.93
C ARG A 291 22.30 6.49 -18.88
N PHE A 292 21.76 7.60 -18.39
CA PHE A 292 22.01 8.92 -18.99
C PHE A 292 23.11 9.62 -18.19
N LEU A 293 24.35 9.43 -18.61
CA LEU A 293 25.49 10.27 -18.21
C LEU A 293 26.18 10.76 -19.48
N SER A 294 25.94 12.02 -19.83
CA SER A 294 26.94 13.01 -20.25
C SER A 294 26.24 14.17 -20.95
N GLY A 295 26.36 15.36 -20.37
CA GLY A 295 25.77 16.55 -20.95
C GLY A 295 25.85 17.80 -20.08
N LEU A 296 26.60 17.82 -18.97
CA LEU A 296 26.92 19.05 -18.22
C LEU A 296 28.28 18.92 -17.52
N SER A 297 29.34 19.06 -18.30
CA SER A 297 30.69 19.53 -17.93
C SER A 297 31.52 19.45 -19.23
N GLY A 298 32.07 20.49 -19.84
CA GLY A 298 32.25 21.92 -19.59
C GLY A 298 33.30 22.37 -20.61
N GLY A 299 33.36 23.66 -20.93
CA GLY A 299 34.48 24.25 -21.70
C GLY A 299 34.45 24.06 -23.21
#